data_AF-A0A389MIM0-F1
#
_entry.id   AF-A0A389MIM0-F1
#
_cell.length_a   1.000
_cell.length_b   1.000
_cell.length_c   1.000
_cell.angle_alpha   90.00
_cell.angle_beta   90.00
_cell.angle_gamma   90.00
#
_symmetry.space_group_name_H-M   'P 1'
#
loop_
_entity.id
_entity.type
_entity.pdbx_description
1 polymer ?
#
loop_
_entity_poly.entity_id
_entity_poly.type
_entity_poly.pdbx_seq_one_letter_code
_entity_poly.pdbx_strand_id
1 'polypeptide(L)'
;MLEAKVIGFPVRAGAATAASCVQVQHSLFPARDEGRGKVAFVDVGALDEERLFRLLALNAVTALVDLRPCPVFERPRFRHKSVVFHLRDRDIRYIEFAMLVRRPLADPTLVSMGVSNAYAKIEPALTMGLSICIYDTAARDLGWLDQMRRLLRHSSTYQAELHPRALAGVTG
;
A
#
# COMPACT_ATOMS: atom_id res chain seq x y z
N MET A 1 43.32 3.97 8.53
CA MET A 1 42.98 4.98 7.51
C MET A 1 42.25 4.29 6.38
N LEU A 2 41.15 4.89 5.92
CA LEU A 2 40.35 4.43 4.80
C LEU A 2 41.19 4.23 3.55
N GLU A 3 40.88 3.20 2.76
CA GLU A 3 40.81 3.36 1.31
C GLU A 3 39.83 2.32 0.74
N ALA A 4 38.65 2.81 0.35
CA ALA A 4 37.72 2.07 -0.47
C ALA A 4 38.30 1.94 -1.88
N LYS A 5 38.45 0.72 -2.38
CA LYS A 5 38.84 0.45 -3.77
C LYS A 5 37.64 -0.11 -4.52
N VAL A 6 36.97 0.76 -5.27
CA VAL A 6 35.95 0.38 -6.27
C VAL A 6 36.67 -0.08 -7.53
N ILE A 7 36.49 -1.33 -7.99
CA ILE A 7 36.68 -1.74 -9.40
C ILE A 7 35.72 -2.90 -9.72
N GLY A 8 34.99 -2.79 -10.84
CA GLY A 8 34.00 -3.76 -11.33
C GLY A 8 34.43 -4.68 -12.47
N PHE A 9 33.40 -5.31 -13.10
CA PHE A 9 33.36 -6.13 -14.34
C PHE A 9 33.75 -7.63 -14.20
N PRO A 10 33.30 -8.57 -15.09
CA PRO A 10 32.53 -8.43 -16.33
C PRO A 10 31.28 -9.34 -16.48
N VAL A 11 30.55 -9.10 -17.58
CA VAL A 11 29.46 -9.91 -18.14
C VAL A 11 30.02 -11.21 -18.78
N ARG A 12 29.50 -12.41 -18.41
CA ARG A 12 28.80 -13.41 -19.27
C ARG A 12 28.88 -14.87 -18.76
N ALA A 13 27.70 -15.51 -18.80
CA ALA A 13 27.33 -16.91 -19.06
C ALA A 13 28.37 -18.03 -18.85
N GLY A 14 28.09 -18.90 -17.88
CA GLY A 14 28.70 -20.23 -17.75
C GLY A 14 28.14 -20.94 -16.52
N ALA A 15 27.60 -22.14 -16.72
CA ALA A 15 26.75 -22.87 -15.79
C ALA A 15 27.37 -23.19 -14.41
N ALA A 16 26.57 -23.02 -13.37
CA ALA A 16 26.41 -23.94 -12.24
C ALA A 16 25.18 -23.48 -11.44
N THR A 17 24.22 -24.36 -11.23
CA THR A 17 23.12 -24.19 -10.28
C THR A 17 23.70 -24.11 -8.86
N ALA A 18 24.11 -22.92 -8.46
CA ALA A 18 24.34 -22.57 -7.07
C ALA A 18 22.99 -22.13 -6.49
N ALA A 19 22.65 -22.68 -5.32
CA ALA A 19 21.47 -22.29 -4.55
C ALA A 19 21.32 -20.77 -4.61
N SER A 20 20.25 -20.31 -5.25
CA SER A 20 19.83 -18.91 -5.20
C SER A 20 19.70 -18.56 -3.73
N CYS A 21 20.73 -17.96 -3.15
CA CYS A 21 20.62 -17.23 -1.91
C CYS A 21 19.61 -16.13 -2.22
N VAL A 22 18.35 -16.41 -1.87
CA VAL A 22 17.28 -15.43 -1.94
C VAL A 22 17.72 -14.31 -1.02
N GLN A 23 18.24 -13.23 -1.58
CA GLN A 23 18.48 -12.02 -0.83
C GLN A 23 17.13 -11.62 -0.25
N VAL A 24 16.99 -11.76 1.07
CA VAL A 24 15.83 -11.29 1.81
C VAL A 24 15.76 -9.80 1.55
N GLN A 25 14.81 -9.38 0.73
CA GLN A 25 14.64 -7.97 0.41
C GLN A 25 14.12 -7.28 1.69
N HIS A 26 15.05 -6.68 2.44
CA HIS A 26 14.79 -6.12 3.77
C HIS A 26 13.86 -4.90 3.73
N SER A 27 13.77 -4.21 2.59
CA SER A 27 12.80 -3.16 2.29
C SER A 27 12.77 -2.91 0.79
N LEU A 28 11.61 -2.61 0.21
CA LEU A 28 11.53 -2.07 -1.15
C LEU A 28 11.82 -0.57 -1.22
N PHE A 29 11.65 0.14 -0.09
CA PHE A 29 11.75 1.59 -0.01
C PHE A 29 12.52 1.97 1.26
N PRO A 30 13.86 1.98 1.20
CA PRO A 30 14.70 2.41 2.31
C PRO A 30 14.44 3.86 2.75
N ALA A 31 13.98 4.74 1.84
CA ALA A 31 13.55 6.11 2.14
C ALA A 31 12.09 6.35 1.76
N ARG A 32 11.41 7.26 2.49
CA ARG A 32 10.00 7.63 2.25
C ARG A 32 9.78 8.13 0.81
N ASP A 33 10.67 8.99 0.34
CA ASP A 33 10.54 9.61 -0.98
C ASP A 33 10.60 8.59 -2.14
N GLU A 34 11.26 7.46 -1.94
CA GLU A 34 11.30 6.38 -2.93
C GLU A 34 9.94 5.69 -3.11
N GLY A 35 9.07 5.76 -2.10
CA GLY A 35 7.70 5.25 -2.17
C GLY A 35 6.71 6.24 -2.79
N ARG A 36 7.12 7.48 -3.07
CA ARG A 36 6.22 8.56 -3.51
C ARG A 36 5.46 8.19 -4.77
N GLY A 37 4.16 8.42 -4.77
CA GLY A 37 3.27 8.15 -5.90
C GLY A 37 3.05 6.67 -6.19
N LYS A 38 3.64 5.77 -5.40
CA LYS A 38 3.46 4.32 -5.53
C LYS A 38 2.34 3.88 -4.60
N VAL A 39 1.46 3.05 -5.12
CA VAL A 39 0.29 2.55 -4.39
C VAL A 39 0.23 1.04 -4.49
N ALA A 40 -0.17 0.36 -3.43
CA ALA A 40 -0.50 -1.06 -3.48
C ALA A 40 -1.93 -1.30 -3.03
N PHE A 41 -2.65 -2.15 -3.76
CA PHE A 41 -3.99 -2.57 -3.39
C PHE A 41 -3.92 -3.95 -2.76
N VAL A 42 -4.24 -4.04 -1.47
CA VAL A 42 -4.09 -5.28 -0.70
C VAL A 42 -5.44 -5.76 -0.22
N ASP A 43 -5.75 -7.01 -0.55
CA ASP A 43 -6.92 -7.70 -0.03
C ASP A 43 -6.72 -7.98 1.46
N VAL A 44 -7.51 -7.33 2.32
CA VAL A 44 -7.47 -7.55 3.78
C VAL A 44 -7.85 -9.00 4.11
N GLY A 45 -8.64 -9.64 3.24
CA GLY A 45 -9.00 -11.05 3.31
C GLY A 45 -7.81 -12.00 3.17
N ALA A 46 -6.66 -11.53 2.68
CA ALA A 46 -5.40 -12.28 2.61
C ALA A 46 -4.39 -11.94 3.74
N LEU A 47 -4.74 -11.00 4.63
CA LEU A 47 -3.87 -10.52 5.70
C LEU A 47 -4.31 -10.96 7.10
N ASP A 48 -3.35 -11.22 7.97
CA ASP A 48 -3.55 -11.22 9.42
C ASP A 48 -2.84 -9.99 10.03
N GLU A 49 -3.03 -9.78 11.33
CA GLU A 49 -2.42 -8.66 12.06
C GLU A 49 -0.89 -8.63 11.92
N GLU A 50 -0.22 -9.79 12.01
CA GLU A 50 1.23 -9.90 11.91
C GLU A 50 1.73 -9.49 10.52
N ARG A 51 1.11 -10.02 9.45
CA ARG A 51 1.46 -9.69 8.07
C ARG A 51 1.22 -8.22 7.76
N LEU A 52 0.15 -7.63 8.27
CA LEU A 52 -0.09 -6.19 8.14
C LEU A 52 1.03 -5.40 8.80
N PHE A 53 1.38 -5.69 10.05
CA PHE A 53 2.46 -4.99 10.75
C PHE A 53 3.82 -5.19 10.09
N ARG A 54 4.13 -6.39 9.62
CA ARG A 54 5.36 -6.65 8.87
C ARG A 54 5.43 -5.80 7.60
N LEU A 55 4.34 -5.75 6.84
CA LEU A 55 4.26 -4.93 5.64
C LEU A 55 4.46 -3.44 5.95
N LEU A 56 3.79 -2.92 6.97
CA LEU A 56 3.92 -1.51 7.41
C LEU A 56 5.29 -1.18 7.99
N ALA A 57 5.96 -2.14 8.63
CA ALA A 57 7.28 -1.94 9.24
C ALA A 57 8.42 -1.99 8.22
N LEU A 58 8.35 -2.90 7.25
CA LEU A 58 9.40 -3.11 6.24
C LEU A 58 9.41 -2.05 5.15
N ASN A 59 8.27 -1.44 4.87
CA ASN A 59 8.14 -0.46 3.80
C ASN A 59 7.96 0.93 4.40
N ALA A 60 8.46 1.96 3.71
CA ALA A 60 8.25 3.36 4.08
C ALA A 60 6.81 3.82 3.78
N VAL A 61 5.83 3.14 4.38
CA VAL A 61 4.41 3.43 4.28
C VAL A 61 4.13 4.73 5.03
N THR A 62 3.41 5.63 4.37
CA THR A 62 2.99 6.92 4.94
C THR A 62 1.47 7.03 5.04
N ALA A 63 0.74 6.19 4.30
CA ALA A 63 -0.71 6.18 4.32
C ALA A 63 -1.29 4.77 4.19
N LEU A 64 -2.35 4.52 4.95
CA LEU A 64 -3.23 3.37 4.81
C LEU A 64 -4.63 3.88 4.50
N VAL A 65 -5.08 3.68 3.26
CA VAL A 65 -6.40 4.03 2.77
C VAL A 65 -7.30 2.80 2.90
N ASP A 66 -8.30 2.88 3.76
CA ASP A 66 -9.28 1.81 3.95
C ASP A 66 -10.48 2.00 3.01
N LEU A 67 -10.54 1.17 1.98
CA LEU A 67 -11.63 1.14 1.01
C LEU A 67 -12.81 0.28 1.49
N ARG A 68 -12.80 -0.27 2.71
CA ARG A 68 -13.91 -1.10 3.20
C ARG A 68 -15.11 -0.24 3.55
N PRO A 69 -16.34 -0.70 3.30
CA PRO A 69 -17.56 -0.01 3.73
C PRO A 69 -17.69 0.09 5.24
N CYS A 70 -17.18 -0.92 5.96
CA CYS A 70 -17.08 -0.95 7.41
C CYS A 70 -15.59 -0.97 7.80
N PRO A 71 -14.97 0.18 8.13
CA PRO A 71 -13.53 0.30 8.39
C PRO A 71 -13.14 -0.18 9.80
N VAL A 72 -13.68 -1.32 10.23
CA VAL A 72 -13.39 -1.96 11.51
C VAL A 72 -12.51 -3.18 11.26
N PHE A 73 -11.45 -3.33 12.06
CA PHE A 73 -10.54 -4.47 11.99
C PHE A 73 -11.02 -5.53 12.97
N GLU A 74 -11.66 -6.56 12.45
CA GLU A 74 -12.42 -7.52 13.26
C GLU A 74 -11.57 -8.71 13.75
N ARG A 75 -11.98 -9.23 14.92
CA ARG A 75 -11.45 -10.47 15.48
C ARG A 75 -11.96 -11.69 14.69
N PRO A 76 -11.22 -12.81 14.67
CA PRO A 76 -9.95 -13.06 15.37
C PRO A 76 -8.71 -12.54 14.62
N ARG A 77 -8.84 -12.15 13.36
CA ARG A 77 -7.72 -11.82 12.47
C ARG A 77 -6.97 -10.56 12.90
N PHE A 78 -7.71 -9.60 13.44
CA PHE A 78 -7.17 -8.32 13.86
C PHE A 78 -7.74 -7.90 15.21
N ARG A 79 -6.93 -7.13 15.94
CA ARG A 79 -7.37 -6.33 17.08
C ARG A 79 -7.35 -4.88 16.64
N HIS A 80 -8.53 -4.31 16.37
CA HIS A 80 -8.66 -2.93 15.88
C HIS A 80 -7.83 -1.91 16.66
N LYS A 81 -7.88 -1.96 17.99
CA LYS A 81 -7.08 -1.08 18.86
C LYS A 81 -5.58 -1.20 18.62
N SER A 82 -5.07 -2.43 18.43
CA SER A 82 -3.65 -2.67 18.14
C SER A 82 -3.25 -2.07 16.79
N VAL A 83 -4.08 -2.28 15.76
CA VAL A 83 -3.81 -1.76 14.41
C VAL A 83 -3.80 -0.24 14.40
N VAL A 84 -4.83 0.40 14.95
CA VAL A 84 -4.94 1.87 14.99
C VAL A 84 -3.80 2.50 15.80
N PHE A 85 -3.42 1.91 16.94
CA PHE A 85 -2.28 2.41 17.69
C PHE A 85 -0.96 2.27 16.94
N HIS A 86 -0.73 1.14 16.28
CA HIS A 86 0.48 0.97 15.47
C HIS A 86 0.58 2.03 14.37
N LEU A 87 -0.52 2.30 13.66
CA LEU A 87 -0.55 3.34 12.63
C LEU A 87 -0.22 4.72 13.20
N ARG A 88 -0.81 5.07 14.34
CA ARG A 88 -0.54 6.33 15.04
C ARG A 88 0.92 6.44 15.47
N ASP A 89 1.46 5.42 16.12
CA ASP A 89 2.82 5.44 16.67
C ASP A 89 3.89 5.48 15.57
N ARG A 90 3.55 5.02 14.36
CA ARG A 90 4.41 5.08 13.16
C ARG A 90 4.16 6.31 12.28
N ASP A 91 3.27 7.22 12.69
CA ASP A 91 2.85 8.38 11.90
C ASP A 91 2.35 8.00 10.49
N ILE A 92 1.59 6.90 10.42
CA ILE A 92 0.93 6.43 9.20
C ILE A 92 -0.48 6.99 9.19
N ARG A 93 -0.81 7.76 8.15
CA ARG A 93 -2.14 8.36 8.00
C ARG A 93 -3.16 7.28 7.67
N TYR A 94 -4.11 7.07 8.57
CA TYR A 94 -5.25 6.19 8.33
C TYR A 94 -6.41 6.97 7.73
N ILE A 95 -6.86 6.59 6.53
CA ILE A 95 -7.91 7.29 5.78
C ILE A 95 -9.07 6.33 5.54
N GLU A 96 -10.20 6.59 6.19
CA GLU A 96 -11.42 5.80 6.00
C GLU A 96 -12.20 6.32 4.79
N PHE A 97 -12.11 5.63 3.65
CA PHE A 97 -12.74 6.05 2.42
C PHE A 97 -14.27 6.13 2.56
N ALA A 98 -14.88 5.19 3.27
CA ALA A 98 -16.32 5.20 3.55
C ALA A 98 -16.80 6.50 4.23
N MET A 99 -15.98 7.14 5.07
CA MET A 99 -16.31 8.43 5.68
C MET A 99 -16.26 9.59 4.69
N LEU A 100 -15.44 9.47 3.64
CA LEU A 100 -15.28 10.49 2.61
C LEU A 100 -16.40 10.45 1.57
N VAL A 101 -16.91 9.26 1.27
CA VAL A 101 -17.97 9.04 0.27
C VAL A 101 -19.38 9.17 0.87
N ARG A 102 -19.50 9.32 2.19
CA ARG A 102 -20.73 9.27 3.01
C ARG A 102 -21.75 10.41 2.83
N ARG A 103 -22.03 10.84 1.60
CA ARG A 103 -23.40 11.25 1.25
C ARG A 103 -24.10 10.03 0.62
N PRO A 104 -25.36 9.73 0.96
CA PRO A 104 -26.08 8.65 0.31
C PRO A 104 -26.33 9.11 -1.12
N LEU A 105 -25.45 8.70 -2.02
CA LEU A 105 -25.57 9.01 -3.43
C LEU A 105 -26.13 7.75 -4.06
N ALA A 106 -27.47 7.65 -4.04
CA ALA A 106 -28.21 6.66 -4.81
C ALA A 106 -28.02 6.87 -6.33
N ASP A 107 -27.43 8.00 -6.71
CA ASP A 107 -27.11 8.39 -8.08
C ASP A 107 -25.63 8.10 -8.40
N PRO A 108 -25.33 7.26 -9.42
CA PRO A 108 -23.98 6.95 -9.88
C PRO A 108 -23.13 8.19 -10.21
N THR A 109 -23.76 9.26 -10.69
CA THR A 109 -23.10 10.51 -11.05
C THR A 109 -22.58 11.22 -9.80
N LEU A 110 -23.38 11.22 -8.74
CA LEU A 110 -23.01 11.80 -7.46
C LEU A 110 -21.95 10.95 -6.75
N VAL A 111 -22.00 9.61 -6.86
CA VAL A 111 -20.93 8.70 -6.40
C VAL A 111 -19.60 9.09 -7.03
N SER A 112 -19.56 9.33 -8.35
CA SER A 112 -18.35 9.76 -9.05
C SER A 112 -17.77 11.07 -8.48
N MET A 113 -18.63 12.06 -8.20
CA MET A 113 -18.22 13.33 -7.59
C MET A 113 -17.71 13.17 -6.15
N GLY A 114 -18.42 12.39 -5.33
CA GLY A 114 -18.02 12.11 -3.94
C GLY A 114 -16.67 11.42 -3.87
N VAL A 115 -16.40 10.52 -4.81
CA VAL A 115 -15.15 9.77 -4.90
C VAL A 115 -14.01 10.64 -5.44
N SER A 116 -14.26 11.59 -6.35
CA SER A 116 -13.28 12.62 -6.73
C SER A 116 -12.92 13.55 -5.56
N ASN A 117 -13.88 13.94 -4.73
CA ASN A 117 -13.61 14.73 -3.52
C ASN A 117 -12.86 13.92 -2.46
N ALA A 118 -13.16 12.63 -2.33
CA ALA A 118 -12.42 11.72 -1.47
C ALA A 118 -10.97 11.58 -1.95
N TYR A 119 -10.75 11.51 -3.26
CA TYR A 119 -9.42 11.46 -3.86
C TYR A 119 -8.57 12.67 -3.53
N ALA A 120 -9.12 13.88 -3.60
CA ALA A 120 -8.39 15.11 -3.24
C ALA A 120 -7.87 15.09 -1.79
N LYS A 121 -8.47 14.30 -0.89
CA LYS A 121 -7.99 14.10 0.48
C LYS A 121 -6.92 13.01 0.59
N ILE A 122 -6.88 12.07 -0.35
CA ILE A 122 -5.89 10.99 -0.44
C ILE A 122 -4.62 11.48 -1.13
N GLU A 123 -4.74 12.31 -2.17
CA GLU A 123 -3.63 12.79 -2.99
C GLU A 123 -2.45 13.35 -2.19
N PRO A 124 -2.63 14.20 -1.15
CA PRO A 124 -1.51 14.68 -0.34
C PRO A 124 -0.71 13.53 0.29
N ALA A 125 -1.36 12.43 0.67
CA ALA A 125 -0.72 11.27 1.27
C ALA A 125 0.14 10.49 0.27
N LEU A 126 -0.29 10.42 -1.00
CA LEU A 126 0.48 9.81 -2.09
C LEU A 126 1.82 10.51 -2.33
N THR A 127 1.87 11.82 -2.05
CA THR A 127 3.08 12.61 -2.27
C THR A 127 4.15 12.43 -1.20
N MET A 128 3.84 11.77 -0.07
CA MET A 128 4.76 11.63 1.07
C MET A 128 5.54 10.32 1.08
N GLY A 129 5.06 9.29 0.41
CA GLY A 129 5.71 7.99 0.34
C GLY A 129 4.76 6.90 -0.14
N LEU A 130 5.03 5.64 0.23
CA LEU A 130 4.19 4.52 -0.19
C LEU A 130 2.82 4.63 0.48
N SER A 131 1.77 4.48 -0.34
CA SER A 131 0.40 4.37 0.13
C SER A 131 -0.16 2.98 -0.10
N ILE A 132 -0.88 2.44 0.88
CA ILE A 132 -1.54 1.14 0.75
C ILE A 132 -3.03 1.36 0.81
N CYS A 133 -3.73 0.88 -0.21
CA CYS A 133 -5.17 0.78 -0.23
C CYS A 133 -5.57 -0.64 0.21
N ILE A 134 -6.21 -0.78 1.36
CA ILE A 134 -6.79 -2.07 1.78
C ILE A 134 -8.24 -2.14 1.31
N TYR A 135 -8.67 -3.32 0.92
CA TYR A 135 -10.04 -3.58 0.47
C TYR A 135 -10.49 -4.99 0.88
N ASP A 136 -11.80 -5.23 0.81
CA ASP A 136 -12.41 -6.56 0.94
C ASP A 136 -13.35 -6.83 -0.25
N THR A 137 -14.05 -7.96 -0.22
CA THR A 137 -15.03 -8.33 -1.24
C THR A 137 -16.14 -7.27 -1.37
N ALA A 138 -16.63 -6.71 -0.26
CA ALA A 138 -17.70 -5.71 -0.30
C ALA A 138 -17.27 -4.42 -1.02
N ALA A 139 -16.04 -3.95 -0.77
CA ALA A 139 -15.45 -2.82 -1.49
C ALA A 139 -15.32 -3.08 -3.01
N ARG A 140 -15.02 -4.33 -3.39
CA ARG A 140 -14.95 -4.76 -4.79
C ARG A 140 -16.35 -4.77 -5.42
N ASP A 141 -17.32 -5.35 -4.74
CA ASP A 141 -18.70 -5.48 -5.23
C ASP A 141 -19.38 -4.11 -5.39
N LEU A 142 -19.03 -3.15 -4.53
CA LEU A 142 -19.46 -1.75 -4.66
C LEU A 142 -18.70 -0.97 -5.75
N GLY A 143 -17.69 -1.57 -6.38
CA GLY A 143 -16.86 -0.94 -7.41
C GLY A 143 -15.85 0.09 -6.89
N TRP A 144 -15.70 0.25 -5.57
CA TRP A 144 -14.82 1.27 -4.98
C TRP A 144 -13.34 1.03 -5.31
N LEU A 145 -12.93 -0.24 -5.40
CA LEU A 145 -11.57 -0.62 -5.80
C LEU A 145 -11.25 -0.12 -7.22
N ASP A 146 -12.09 -0.45 -8.19
CA ASP A 146 -11.86 -0.10 -9.59
C ASP A 146 -11.97 1.40 -9.82
N GLN A 147 -12.88 2.06 -9.11
CA GLN A 147 -13.03 3.50 -9.15
C GLN A 147 -11.80 4.22 -8.57
N MET A 148 -11.27 3.76 -7.43
CA MET A 148 -10.04 4.28 -6.85
C MET A 148 -8.84 4.09 -7.78
N ARG A 149 -8.69 2.91 -8.39
CA ARG A 149 -7.65 2.63 -9.40
C ARG A 149 -7.75 3.57 -10.58
N ARG A 150 -8.96 3.80 -11.11
CA ARG A 150 -9.19 4.71 -12.24
C ARG A 150 -8.80 6.15 -11.88
N LEU A 151 -9.21 6.63 -10.71
CA LEU A 151 -8.86 7.98 -10.25
C LEU A 151 -7.35 8.17 -10.09
N LEU A 152 -6.68 7.20 -9.45
CA LEU A 152 -5.25 7.21 -9.28
C LEU A 152 -4.52 7.28 -10.62
N ARG A 153 -4.91 6.45 -11.61
CA ARG A 153 -4.29 6.47 -12.95
C ARG A 153 -4.42 7.80 -13.69
N HIS A 154 -5.40 8.62 -13.36
CA HIS A 154 -5.58 9.94 -13.95
C HIS A 154 -4.91 11.07 -13.14
N SER A 155 -4.30 10.75 -11.99
CA SER A 155 -3.60 11.72 -11.17
C SER A 155 -2.17 11.95 -11.65
N SER A 156 -1.74 13.20 -11.55
CA SER A 156 -0.34 13.60 -11.81
C SER A 156 0.65 13.07 -10.76
N THR A 157 0.19 12.73 -9.56
CA THR A 157 1.05 12.25 -8.47
C THR A 157 1.24 10.74 -8.48
N TYR A 158 0.39 10.01 -9.21
CA TYR A 158 0.46 8.56 -9.31
C TYR A 158 1.56 8.13 -10.28
N GLN A 159 2.44 7.24 -9.81
CA GLN A 159 3.55 6.71 -10.59
C GLN A 159 3.31 5.26 -10.99
N ALA A 160 2.96 4.41 -10.01
CA ALA A 160 2.83 2.99 -10.25
C ALA A 160 1.92 2.31 -9.22
N GLU A 161 1.23 1.26 -9.67
CA GLU A 161 0.62 0.27 -8.81
C GLU A 161 1.62 -0.86 -8.60
N LEU A 162 1.92 -1.15 -7.34
CA LEU A 162 2.78 -2.25 -6.94
C LEU A 162 1.94 -3.48 -6.67
N HIS A 163 2.40 -4.62 -7.16
CA HIS A 163 1.80 -5.89 -6.79
C HIS A 163 2.04 -6.16 -5.29
N PRO A 164 1.02 -6.59 -4.50
CA PRO A 164 1.16 -6.81 -3.06
C PRO A 164 2.30 -7.76 -2.68
N ARG A 165 2.54 -8.79 -3.51
CA ARG A 165 3.65 -9.74 -3.30
C ARG A 165 5.03 -9.09 -3.33
N ALA A 166 5.19 -7.96 -4.00
CA ALA A 166 6.45 -7.22 -3.99
C ALA A 166 6.72 -6.65 -2.58
N LEU A 167 5.68 -6.14 -1.89
CA LEU A 167 5.80 -5.52 -0.57
C LEU A 167 6.14 -6.49 0.56
N ALA A 168 5.80 -7.77 0.39
CA ALA A 168 5.94 -8.78 1.44
C ALA A 168 7.36 -9.33 1.57
N GLY A 169 8.29 -8.98 0.67
CA GLY A 169 9.66 -9.52 0.68
C GLY A 169 9.63 -11.04 0.73
N VAL A 170 9.27 -11.66 -0.40
CA VAL A 170 9.25 -13.12 -0.62
C VAL A 170 8.17 -13.86 0.17
N THR A 171 7.17 -14.38 -0.53
CA THR A 171 6.41 -15.56 -0.09
C THR A 171 6.86 -16.73 -0.94
N GLY A 172 7.67 -17.61 -0.37
CA GLY A 172 7.59 -19.03 -0.67
C GLY A 172 6.25 -19.58 -0.18
#